data_AF-A0AAD8MKT6-F1
#
_entry.id   AF-A0AAD8MKT6-F1
#
_cell.length_a   1.000
_cell.length_b   1.000
_cell.length_c   1.000
_cell.angle_alpha   90.00
_cell.angle_beta   90.00
_cell.angle_gamma   90.00
#
_symmetry.space_group_name_H-M   'P 1'
#
loop_
_entity.id
_entity.type
_entity.pdbx_description
1 polymer ?
#
loop_
_entity_poly.entity_id
_entity_poly.type
_entity_poly.pdbx_seq_one_letter_code
_entity_poly.pdbx_strand_id
1 'polypeptide(L)'
;MFLKAQLQWNVILPAENLDAKGLALQKAIIVRLLDEFAAKRATSTLGYFLAVTSLDKVGEGRVRQHSGDVLFPVTFTCMTYSRCGPVEHIYLSHLKMQGYSFVLGENPIFMSEKSAKIEKGVKLRVMVIGVRYMEAENGVSGGCQFGWRFPGACLVAVL
;
A
#
# COMPACT_ATOMS: atom_id res chain seq x y z
N MET A 1 -2.68 -6.99 11.82
CA MET A 1 -3.72 -6.34 12.64
C MET A 1 -4.26 -5.17 11.83
N PHE A 2 -5.59 -5.08 11.72
CA PHE A 2 -6.25 -3.95 11.06
C PHE A 2 -6.35 -2.79 12.04
N LEU A 3 -5.98 -1.60 11.58
CA LEU A 3 -6.02 -0.36 12.36
C LEU A 3 -6.88 0.64 11.63
N LYS A 4 -7.66 1.43 12.36
CA LYS A 4 -8.32 2.61 11.81
C LYS A 4 -7.39 3.80 12.02
N ALA A 5 -7.08 4.53 10.95
CA ALA A 5 -6.24 5.71 11.00
C ALA A 5 -6.98 6.89 10.39
N GLN A 6 -7.00 8.00 11.11
CA GLN A 6 -7.53 9.26 10.61
C GLN A 6 -6.39 10.04 9.95
N LEU A 7 -6.63 10.51 8.74
CA LEU A 7 -5.65 11.20 7.91
C LEU A 7 -6.22 12.53 7.40
N GLN A 8 -5.31 13.47 7.19
CA GLN A 8 -5.60 14.72 6.50
C GLN A 8 -4.84 14.74 5.18
N TRP A 9 -5.53 15.12 4.10
CA TRP A 9 -5.01 15.10 2.74
C TRP A 9 -5.50 16.28 1.95
N ASN A 10 -4.64 16.83 1.10
CA ASN A 10 -4.96 18.00 0.29
C ASN A 10 -5.27 17.55 -1.14
N VAL A 11 -6.56 17.48 -1.49
CA VAL A 11 -7.01 17.09 -2.83
C VAL A 11 -6.88 18.28 -3.77
N ILE A 12 -6.25 18.09 -4.93
CA ILE A 12 -6.09 19.14 -5.94
C ILE A 12 -7.11 18.91 -7.06
N LEU A 13 -7.97 19.89 -7.27
CA LEU A 13 -8.96 19.90 -8.35
C LEU A 13 -8.65 20.99 -9.37
N PRO A 14 -8.57 20.65 -10.67
CA PRO A 14 -8.44 21.65 -11.71
C PRO A 14 -9.73 22.45 -11.85
N ALA A 15 -9.60 23.70 -12.31
CA ALA A 15 -10.73 24.62 -12.44
C ALA A 15 -11.84 24.09 -13.37
N GLU A 16 -11.47 23.27 -14.36
CA GLU A 16 -12.37 22.61 -15.31
C GLU A 16 -13.39 21.69 -14.63
N ASN A 17 -13.06 21.14 -13.46
CA ASN A 17 -13.91 20.22 -12.70
C ASN A 17 -14.73 20.92 -11.60
N LEU A 18 -14.64 22.26 -11.50
CA LEU A 18 -15.41 23.07 -10.56
C LEU A 18 -16.75 23.46 -11.19
N ASP A 19 -17.61 22.49 -11.47
CA ASP A 19 -18.99 22.79 -11.87
C ASP A 19 -19.76 23.37 -10.67
N ALA A 20 -20.45 24.50 -10.89
CA ALA A 20 -21.11 25.33 -9.87
C ALA A 20 -22.27 24.66 -9.10
N LYS A 21 -22.52 23.36 -9.30
CA LYS A 21 -23.53 22.58 -8.57
C LYS A 21 -22.84 21.83 -7.43
N GLY A 22 -23.10 22.22 -6.18
CA GLY A 22 -22.40 21.69 -4.99
C GLY A 22 -22.34 20.16 -4.83
N LEU A 23 -23.32 19.42 -5.36
CA LEU A 23 -23.30 17.94 -5.35
C LEU A 23 -22.22 17.36 -6.30
N ALA A 24 -21.96 18.02 -7.43
CA ALA A 24 -20.93 17.61 -8.38
C ALA A 24 -19.52 17.83 -7.82
N LEU A 25 -19.33 18.92 -7.06
CA LEU A 25 -18.07 19.23 -6.41
C LEU A 25 -17.66 18.18 -5.37
N GLN A 26 -18.57 17.81 -4.46
CA GLN A 26 -18.27 16.78 -3.46
C GLN A 26 -17.90 15.44 -4.10
N LYS A 27 -18.61 15.06 -5.18
CA LYS A 27 -18.30 13.86 -5.96
C LYS A 27 -16.91 13.94 -6.58
N ALA A 28 -16.54 15.08 -7.18
CA ALA A 28 -15.22 15.28 -7.77
C ALA A 28 -14.09 15.16 -6.73
N ILE A 29 -14.28 15.75 -5.54
CA ILE A 29 -13.33 15.65 -4.42
C ILE A 29 -13.15 14.19 -4.00
N ILE A 30 -14.24 13.45 -3.82
CA ILE A 30 -14.19 12.04 -3.42
C ILE A 30 -13.49 11.18 -4.47
N VAL A 31 -13.84 11.34 -5.75
CA VAL A 31 -13.23 10.58 -6.83
C VAL A 31 -11.72 10.81 -6.88
N ARG A 32 -11.28 12.06 -6.76
CA ARG A 32 -9.85 12.40 -6.79
C ARG A 32 -9.12 11.95 -5.53
N LEU A 33 -9.75 12.04 -4.36
CA LEU A 33 -9.23 11.46 -3.13
C LEU A 33 -9.00 9.96 -3.28
N LEU A 34 -9.97 9.22 -3.81
CA LEU A 34 -9.87 7.77 -3.99
C LEU A 34 -8.77 7.40 -5.00
N ASP A 35 -8.60 8.18 -6.05
CA ASP A 35 -7.56 7.97 -7.06
C ASP A 35 -6.15 8.21 -6.47
N GLU A 36 -5.95 9.33 -5.77
CA GLU A 36 -4.70 9.61 -5.05
C GLU A 36 -4.42 8.60 -3.93
N PHE A 37 -5.45 8.16 -3.22
CA PHE A 37 -5.35 7.13 -2.18
C PHE A 37 -5.01 5.76 -2.77
N ALA A 38 -5.53 5.40 -3.95
CA ALA A 38 -5.16 4.16 -4.63
C ALA A 38 -3.70 4.17 -5.12
N ALA A 39 -3.18 5.34 -5.50
CA ALA A 39 -1.79 5.53 -5.85
C ALA A 39 -0.85 5.36 -4.64
N LYS A 40 -1.25 5.84 -3.46
CA LYS A 40 -0.49 5.66 -2.21
C LYS A 40 -0.88 4.36 -1.51
N ARG A 41 -0.04 3.33 -1.63
CA ARG A 41 -0.38 2.00 -1.11
C ARG A 41 0.05 1.72 0.33
N ALA A 42 1.04 2.43 0.86
CA ALA A 42 1.53 2.21 2.23
C ALA A 42 2.26 3.43 2.79
N THR A 43 2.41 3.47 4.11
CA THR A 43 3.30 4.39 4.84
C THR A 43 4.07 3.59 5.89
N SER A 44 5.32 3.98 6.19
CA SER A 44 6.16 3.29 7.20
C SER A 44 5.53 3.25 8.59
N THR A 45 4.79 4.29 8.96
CA THR A 45 4.16 4.44 10.28
C THR A 45 2.83 3.72 10.41
N LEU A 46 1.97 3.78 9.38
CA LEU A 46 0.61 3.25 9.42
C LEU A 46 0.45 1.89 8.74
N GLY A 47 1.45 1.46 7.96
CA GLY A 47 1.43 0.25 7.15
C GLY A 47 0.70 0.41 5.83
N TYR A 48 0.14 -0.69 5.32
CA TYR A 48 -0.57 -0.74 4.06
C TYR A 48 -1.96 -0.10 4.18
N PHE A 49 -2.30 0.75 3.23
CA PHE A 49 -3.65 1.30 3.08
C PHE A 49 -4.54 0.26 2.40
N LEU A 50 -5.72 0.00 2.97
CA LEU A 50 -6.68 -0.97 2.44
C LEU A 50 -7.85 -0.27 1.76
N ALA A 51 -8.52 0.60 2.50
CA ALA A 51 -9.72 1.27 2.05
C ALA A 51 -9.96 2.55 2.87
N VAL A 52 -10.52 3.55 2.21
CA VAL A 52 -11.17 4.70 2.89
C VAL A 52 -12.49 4.19 3.47
N THR A 53 -12.74 4.48 4.75
CA THR A 53 -13.97 4.04 5.43
C THR A 53 -15.01 5.15 5.51
N SER A 54 -14.59 6.36 5.86
CA SER A 54 -15.47 7.51 6.01
C SER A 54 -14.76 8.79 5.62
N LEU A 55 -15.51 9.68 5.00
CA LEU A 55 -15.10 11.06 4.77
C LEU A 55 -15.65 11.90 5.92
N ASP A 56 -14.76 12.45 6.74
CA ASP A 56 -15.16 13.08 8.00
C ASP A 56 -15.40 14.59 7.82
N LYS A 57 -14.50 15.29 7.13
CA LYS A 57 -14.62 16.72 6.86
C LYS A 57 -13.96 17.12 5.55
N VAL A 58 -14.63 18.00 4.80
CA VAL A 58 -14.05 18.71 3.65
C VAL A 58 -13.94 20.18 4.03
N GLY A 59 -12.72 20.71 4.05
CA GLY A 59 -12.47 22.13 4.28
C GLY A 59 -12.64 22.96 3.02
N GLU A 60 -12.58 24.28 3.18
CA GLU A 60 -12.76 25.23 2.08
C GLU A 60 -11.63 25.16 1.05
N GLY A 61 -12.01 25.28 -0.23
CA GLY A 61 -11.08 25.25 -1.35
C GLY A 61 -10.22 26.49 -1.40
N ARG A 62 -8.89 26.31 -1.50
CA ARG A 62 -7.91 27.39 -1.65
C ARG A 62 -7.35 27.41 -3.06
N VAL A 63 -7.52 28.53 -3.76
CA VAL A 63 -7.02 28.68 -5.14
C VAL A 63 -5.51 28.87 -5.14
N ARG A 64 -4.81 28.14 -6.01
CA ARG A 64 -3.37 28.34 -6.27
C ARG A 64 -3.19 29.45 -7.30
N GLN A 65 -2.47 30.51 -6.93
CA GLN A 65 -2.33 31.75 -7.73
C GLN A 65 -1.71 31.56 -9.12
N HIS A 66 -0.97 30.46 -9.35
CA HIS A 66 -0.24 30.25 -10.61
C HIS A 66 -0.90 29.25 -11.57
N SER A 67 -1.63 28.24 -11.08
CA SER A 67 -2.28 27.24 -11.95
C SER A 67 -3.80 27.42 -12.07
N GLY A 68 -4.43 28.12 -11.14
CA GLY A 68 -5.89 28.19 -11.05
C GLY A 68 -6.54 26.94 -10.43
N ASP A 69 -5.76 25.94 -10.03
CA ASP A 69 -6.28 24.76 -9.32
C ASP A 69 -6.74 25.13 -7.92
N VAL A 70 -7.73 24.40 -7.42
CA VAL A 70 -8.26 24.57 -6.07
C VAL A 70 -7.87 23.39 -5.19
N LEU A 71 -7.31 23.72 -4.04
CA LEU A 71 -6.86 22.75 -3.04
C LEU A 71 -7.90 22.63 -1.93
N PHE A 72 -8.42 21.42 -1.74
CA PHE A 72 -9.39 21.09 -0.70
C PHE A 72 -8.71 20.26 0.39
N PRO A 73 -8.56 20.79 1.62
CA PRO A 73 -8.08 19.99 2.74
C PRO A 73 -9.20 19.06 3.21
N VAL A 74 -8.94 17.77 3.16
CA VAL A 74 -9.91 16.72 3.48
C VAL A 74 -9.40 15.89 4.65
N THR A 75 -10.25 15.67 5.63
CA THR A 75 -10.03 14.75 6.73
C THR A 75 -10.89 13.51 6.52
N PHE A 76 -10.27 12.33 6.53
CA PHE A 76 -10.96 11.07 6.34
C PHE A 76 -10.36 9.99 7.23
N THR A 77 -11.15 8.97 7.51
CA THR A 77 -10.71 7.76 8.18
C THR A 77 -10.51 6.65 7.17
N CYS A 78 -9.42 5.91 7.32
CA CYS A 78 -9.09 4.76 6.50
C CYS A 78 -8.72 3.55 7.37
N MET A 79 -8.81 2.38 6.75
CA MET A 79 -8.31 1.14 7.30
C MET A 79 -6.89 0.86 6.81
N THR A 80 -6.01 0.54 7.74
CA THR A 80 -4.61 0.19 7.47
C THR A 80 -4.25 -1.18 8.03
N TYR A 81 -3.17 -1.76 7.51
CA TYR A 81 -2.62 -3.03 7.96
C TYR A 81 -1.12 -2.94 8.20
N SER A 82 -0.71 -3.06 9.45
CA SER A 82 0.68 -2.77 9.89
C SER A 82 1.64 -3.98 9.81
N ARG A 83 1.15 -5.22 9.68
CA ARG A 83 2.02 -6.42 9.83
C ARG A 83 2.62 -6.96 8.53
N CYS A 84 1.79 -7.17 7.51
CA CYS A 84 2.10 -7.83 6.26
C CYS A 84 0.86 -7.61 5.39
N GLY A 85 0.87 -6.56 4.57
CA GLY A 85 -0.28 -6.26 3.71
C GLY A 85 -0.59 -7.42 2.76
N PRO A 86 -1.52 -7.21 1.81
CA PRO A 86 -1.63 -8.11 0.66
C PRO A 86 -0.30 -8.06 -0.13
N VAL A 87 0.66 -8.89 0.27
CA VAL A 87 1.98 -9.01 -0.35
C VAL A 87 1.96 -10.19 -1.29
N GLU A 88 2.48 -9.97 -2.49
CA GLU A 88 2.60 -11.01 -3.50
C GLU A 88 3.90 -11.80 -3.32
N HIS A 89 4.86 -11.22 -2.61
CA HIS A 89 6.18 -11.77 -2.38
C HIS A 89 6.49 -11.80 -0.88
N ILE A 90 6.87 -12.98 -0.41
CA ILE A 90 7.29 -13.23 0.96
C ILE A 90 8.66 -13.89 0.87
N TYR A 91 9.58 -13.47 1.73
CA TYR A 91 10.94 -14.01 1.78
C TYR A 91 11.10 -14.92 3.01
N LEU A 92 11.45 -16.18 2.74
CA LEU A 92 11.77 -17.19 3.75
C LEU A 92 13.29 -17.30 3.88
N SER A 93 13.83 -16.93 5.04
CA SER A 93 15.27 -17.05 5.30
C SER A 93 15.59 -18.44 5.84
N HIS A 94 16.51 -19.16 5.19
CA HIS A 94 17.00 -20.47 5.67
C HIS A 94 17.58 -20.40 7.10
N LEU A 95 18.18 -19.27 7.48
CA LEU A 95 18.73 -19.05 8.82
C LEU A 95 17.66 -19.00 9.92
N LYS A 96 16.41 -18.67 9.56
CA LYS A 96 15.29 -18.57 10.50
C LYS A 96 14.38 -19.79 10.48
N MET A 97 14.66 -20.76 9.62
CA MET A 97 13.88 -21.98 9.40
C MET A 97 14.56 -23.16 10.11
N GLN A 98 14.55 -23.16 11.45
CA GLN A 98 15.16 -24.23 12.23
C GLN A 98 14.45 -25.57 11.97
N GLY A 99 15.21 -26.65 11.79
CA GLY A 99 14.65 -27.97 11.47
C GLY A 99 14.23 -28.16 10.00
N TYR A 100 14.54 -27.19 9.14
CA TYR A 100 14.40 -27.30 7.68
C TYR A 100 15.73 -27.04 6.99
N SER A 101 16.15 -27.94 6.12
CA SER A 101 17.29 -27.74 5.21
C SER A 101 16.81 -27.17 3.88
N PHE A 102 17.53 -26.18 3.38
CA PHE A 102 17.25 -25.59 2.07
C PHE A 102 18.02 -26.36 0.99
N VAL A 103 17.31 -26.88 0.00
CA VAL A 103 17.90 -27.60 -1.13
C VAL A 103 17.80 -26.71 -2.37
N LEU A 104 18.96 -26.27 -2.85
CA LEU A 104 19.11 -25.55 -4.11
C LEU A 104 18.97 -26.53 -5.29
N GLY A 105 18.09 -26.21 -6.23
CA GLY A 105 17.85 -26.97 -7.46
C GLY A 105 17.03 -26.13 -8.45
N GLU A 106 16.53 -26.73 -9.54
CA GLU A 106 15.65 -26.02 -10.48
C GLU A 106 14.37 -25.48 -9.80
N ASN A 107 13.89 -26.22 -8.80
CA ASN A 107 12.81 -25.78 -7.92
C ASN A 107 13.33 -25.80 -6.47
N PRO A 108 13.66 -24.63 -5.88
CA PRO A 108 14.17 -24.57 -4.51
C PRO A 108 13.10 -25.03 -3.52
N ILE A 109 13.47 -25.92 -2.61
CA ILE A 109 12.57 -26.50 -1.62
C ILE A 109 13.19 -26.45 -0.22
N PHE A 110 12.35 -26.39 0.81
CA PHE A 110 12.77 -26.66 2.18
C PHE A 110 12.30 -28.06 2.58
N MET A 111 13.20 -28.87 3.13
CA MET A 111 12.88 -30.20 3.65
C MET A 111 13.11 -30.27 5.15
N SER A 112 12.15 -30.79 5.89
CA SER A 112 12.33 -31.11 7.30
C SER A 112 12.83 -32.54 7.49
N GLU A 113 13.52 -32.79 8.59
CA GLU A 113 13.85 -34.14 9.07
C GLU A 113 12.60 -35.01 9.28
N LYS A 114 11.45 -34.38 9.56
CA LYS A 114 10.15 -35.04 9.72
C LYS A 114 9.41 -35.27 8.39
N SER A 115 10.10 -35.27 7.25
CA SER A 115 9.56 -35.47 5.90
C SER A 115 8.56 -34.41 5.39
N ALA A 116 8.46 -33.25 6.06
CA ALA A 116 7.67 -32.12 5.56
C ALA A 116 8.43 -31.36 4.46
N LYS A 117 7.75 -31.04 3.36
CA LYS A 117 8.31 -30.35 2.19
C LYS A 117 7.59 -29.01 1.97
N ILE A 118 8.36 -27.95 1.79
CA ILE A 118 7.85 -26.62 1.45
C ILE A 118 8.29 -26.29 0.02
N GLU A 119 7.30 -26.07 -0.85
CA GLU A 119 7.48 -25.69 -2.25
C GLU A 119 6.48 -24.60 -2.65
N LYS A 120 6.63 -24.05 -3.86
CA LYS A 120 5.75 -22.98 -4.36
C LYS A 120 4.31 -23.50 -4.45
N GLY A 121 3.38 -22.77 -3.82
CA GLY A 121 1.95 -23.12 -3.80
C GLY A 121 1.48 -23.79 -2.51
N VAL A 122 2.39 -24.16 -1.61
CA VAL A 122 2.04 -24.67 -0.28
C VAL A 122 1.55 -23.53 0.62
N LYS A 123 0.49 -23.79 1.40
CA LYS A 123 -0.01 -22.86 2.42
C LYS A 123 0.84 -23.00 3.68
N LEU A 124 1.53 -21.93 4.06
CA LEU A 124 2.35 -21.89 5.28
C LEU A 124 1.72 -20.98 6.33
N ARG A 125 1.82 -21.39 7.58
CA ARG A 125 1.62 -20.48 8.72
C ARG A 125 2.97 -19.88 9.06
N VAL A 126 3.07 -18.56 8.95
CA VAL A 126 4.32 -17.83 9.16
C VAL A 126 4.18 -16.75 10.21
N MET A 127 5.25 -16.50 10.94
CA MET A 127 5.44 -15.36 11.80
C MET A 127 6.28 -14.31 11.08
N VAL A 128 5.75 -13.10 10.92
CA VAL A 128 6.47 -11.98 10.32
C VAL A 128 7.52 -11.48 11.30
N ILE A 129 8.79 -11.54 10.88
CA ILE A 129 9.94 -11.07 11.67
C ILE A 129 10.26 -9.61 11.36
N GLY A 130 10.10 -9.21 10.09
CA GLY A 130 10.38 -7.84 9.67
C GLY A 130 9.71 -7.50 8.34
N VAL A 131 9.40 -6.23 8.16
CA VAL A 131 8.84 -5.69 6.92
C VAL A 131 9.80 -4.63 6.40
N ARG A 132 10.19 -4.74 5.13
CA ARG A 132 10.93 -3.69 4.45
C ARG A 132 10.04 -3.07 3.37
N TYR A 133 9.74 -1.79 3.54
CA TYR A 133 9.11 -0.97 2.51
C TYR A 133 10.21 -0.45 1.59
N MET A 134 10.14 -0.79 0.29
CA MET A 134 10.93 -0.11 -0.73
C MET A 134 10.06 1.00 -1.30
N GLU A 135 10.41 2.25 -1.00
CA GLU A 135 9.79 3.39 -1.69
C GLU A 135 10.29 3.37 -3.13
N ALA A 136 9.38 3.39 -4.10
CA ALA A 136 9.76 3.67 -5.47
C ALA A 136 10.21 5.14 -5.48
N GLU A 137 11.52 5.39 -5.59
CA GLU A 137 12.01 6.73 -5.88
C GLU A 137 11.36 7.18 -7.18
N ASN A 138 10.48 8.18 -7.10
CA ASN A 138 9.93 8.87 -8.25
C ASN A 138 11.05 9.72 -8.89
N GLY A 139 11.97 9.05 -9.59
CA GLY A 139 12.86 9.68 -10.56
C GLY A 139 12.06 10.01 -11.80
N VAL A 140 11.62 11.26 -11.94
CA VAL A 140 11.11 11.78 -13.20
C VAL A 140 12.27 11.87 -14.19
N SER A 141 12.29 10.99 -15.19
CA SER A 141 12.72 11.36 -16.54
C SER A 141 12.00 10.47 -17.56
N GLY A 142 11.58 11.10 -18.67
CA GLY A 142 10.52 10.62 -19.54
C GLY A 142 10.74 9.22 -20.11
N GLY A 143 9.65 8.45 -20.13
CA GLY A 143 9.61 7.12 -20.73
C GLY A 143 8.50 6.31 -20.09
N CYS A 144 7.52 5.91 -20.91
CA CYS A 144 6.37 5.09 -20.52
C CYS A 144 6.77 3.96 -19.55
N GLN A 145 6.19 3.92 -18.34
CA GLN A 145 6.26 2.72 -17.49
C GLN A 145 4.89 2.32 -16.97
N PHE A 146 4.47 1.18 -17.49
CA PHE A 146 3.40 0.33 -17.04
C PHE A 146 3.59 -0.08 -15.58
N GLY A 147 2.48 -0.08 -14.82
CA GLY A 147 2.27 -1.00 -13.69
C GLY A 147 3.13 -0.79 -12.45
N TRP A 148 2.75 0.17 -11.61
CA TRP A 148 3.24 0.30 -10.25
C TRP A 148 2.97 -0.98 -9.43
N ARG A 149 4.02 -1.77 -9.17
CA ARG A 149 4.01 -2.92 -8.26
C ARG A 149 5.11 -2.69 -7.22
N PHE A 150 4.74 -2.04 -6.11
CA PHE A 150 5.65 -1.84 -4.97
C PHE A 150 6.14 -3.21 -4.48
N PRO A 151 7.46 -3.49 -4.46
CA PRO A 151 8.00 -4.71 -3.90
C PRO A 151 8.27 -4.48 -2.40
N GLY A 152 7.21 -4.48 -1.59
CA GLY A 152 7.39 -4.66 -0.15
C GLY A 152 7.79 -6.11 0.12
N ALA A 153 8.99 -6.36 0.65
CA ALA A 153 9.42 -7.70 1.04
C ALA A 153 9.14 -7.91 2.54
N CYS A 154 8.34 -8.92 2.88
CA CYS A 154 8.17 -9.38 4.26
C CYS A 154 9.13 -10.53 4.53
N LEU A 155 10.01 -10.35 5.52
CA LEU A 155 10.82 -11.43 6.08
C LEU A 155 9.99 -12.19 7.10
N VAL A 156 9.85 -13.50 6.90
CA VAL A 156 9.03 -14.35 7.77
C VAL A 156 9.76 -15.63 8.17
N ALA A 157 9.34 -16.23 9.27
CA ALA A 157 9.70 -17.59 9.69
C ALA A 157 8.47 -18.48 9.77
N VAL A 158 8.61 -19.78 9.52
CA VAL A 158 7.52 -20.75 9.71
C VAL A 158 7.36 -21.09 11.19
N LEU A 159 6.10 -21.21 11.63
CA LEU A 159 5.73 -21.61 13.00
C LEU A 159 5.65 -23.12 13.16
#